data_AF-A0A5P9EXL6-F1
#
_entry.id   AF-A0A5P9EXL6-F1
#
_cell.length_a   1.000
_cell.length_b   1.000
_cell.length_c   1.000
_cell.angle_alpha   90.00
_cell.angle_beta   90.00
_cell.angle_gamma   90.00
#
_symmetry.space_group_name_H-M   'P 1'
#
loop_
_entity.id
_entity.type
_entity.pdbx_description
1 polymer ?
#
loop_
_entity_poly.entity_id
_entity_poly.type
_entity_poly.pdbx_seq_one_letter_code
_entity_poly.pdbx_strand_id
1 'polypeptide(L)'
;MGVNRIARQNNGVKTWGFSQSSPRTYIFYFRFGAFGICAALAAHWIKTNAKDDESLPAKLGLTPRIHRLGSFSVRTYRSLNVGELIKVGRDFHTWTHGNGRQCINIENWLINHGLHKEIRWCNSSIDEAVNNMVVIRPGQPAPPPRAIPPINVSLVNALRRLKDAYAYISFSGARAGHAVAAWVADDRVNSDIGALFFDPNYGEYRFATRDDFFDFFTAYYRHAYMSGWIQFRDSWEVKAYTNRVW
;
A
#
# COMPACT_ATOMS: atom_id res chain seq x y z
N MET A 1 -2.54 -18.33 -10.03
CA MET A 1 -1.81 -17.47 -10.97
C MET A 1 -0.97 -16.50 -10.16
N GLY A 2 0.37 -16.56 -10.15
CA GLY A 2 1.15 -15.74 -9.20
C GLY A 2 1.08 -14.22 -9.44
N VAL A 3 1.23 -13.41 -8.38
CA VAL A 3 1.18 -11.93 -8.44
C VAL A 3 2.15 -11.35 -9.48
N ASN A 4 3.38 -11.88 -9.58
CA ASN A 4 4.35 -11.45 -10.60
C ASN A 4 3.87 -11.69 -12.04
N ARG A 5 3.00 -12.67 -12.27
CA ARG A 5 2.41 -12.92 -13.60
C ARG A 5 1.33 -11.88 -13.89
N ILE A 6 0.50 -11.56 -12.89
CA ILE A 6 -0.53 -10.51 -13.00
C ILE A 6 0.12 -9.16 -13.28
N ALA A 7 1.20 -8.80 -12.57
CA ALA A 7 1.96 -7.58 -12.81
C ALA A 7 2.45 -7.50 -14.27
N ARG A 8 3.13 -8.54 -14.77
CA ARG A 8 3.64 -8.56 -16.14
C ARG A 8 2.54 -8.49 -17.22
N GLN A 9 1.38 -9.07 -16.97
CA GLN A 9 0.23 -8.99 -17.88
C GLN A 9 -0.36 -7.58 -17.98
N ASN A 10 -0.09 -6.74 -16.99
CA ASN A 10 -0.51 -5.34 -16.92
C ASN A 10 0.73 -4.42 -16.96
N ASN A 11 1.74 -4.78 -17.75
CA ASN A 11 2.96 -3.98 -17.99
C ASN A 11 3.74 -3.54 -16.73
N GLY A 12 3.51 -4.21 -15.60
CA GLY A 12 4.17 -3.94 -14.33
C GLY A 12 5.50 -4.67 -14.20
N VAL A 13 6.48 -3.99 -13.62
CA VAL A 13 7.80 -4.54 -13.31
C VAL A 13 7.96 -4.64 -11.81
N LYS A 14 8.34 -5.82 -11.32
CA LYS A 14 8.72 -5.98 -9.91
C LYS A 14 10.08 -5.34 -9.66
N THR A 15 10.14 -4.34 -8.80
CA THR A 15 11.38 -3.60 -8.49
C THR A 15 12.19 -4.30 -7.42
N TRP A 16 11.53 -4.86 -6.39
CA TRP A 16 12.16 -5.70 -5.39
C TRP A 16 11.19 -6.70 -4.76
N GLY A 17 11.74 -7.78 -4.22
CA GLY A 17 10.98 -8.86 -3.58
C GLY A 17 11.17 -8.87 -2.08
N PHE A 18 10.05 -9.02 -1.36
CA PHE A 18 10.02 -9.17 0.08
C PHE A 18 8.72 -9.88 0.47
N SER A 19 8.76 -10.60 1.59
CA SER A 19 7.56 -11.21 2.15
C SER A 19 7.68 -11.28 3.66
N GLN A 20 6.88 -10.50 4.38
CA GLN A 20 6.80 -10.57 5.83
C GLN A 20 6.41 -11.98 6.29
N SER A 21 5.54 -12.66 5.53
CA SER A 21 5.09 -14.04 5.82
C SER A 21 6.16 -15.10 5.58
N SER A 22 7.31 -14.75 5.00
CA SER A 22 8.42 -15.69 4.87
C SER A 22 8.96 -16.04 6.26
N PRO A 23 9.24 -17.32 6.58
CA PRO A 23 9.88 -17.69 7.85
C PRO A 23 11.19 -16.94 8.12
N ARG A 24 11.93 -16.59 7.06
CA ARG A 24 13.18 -15.81 7.12
C ARG A 24 12.98 -14.38 7.62
N THR A 25 11.77 -13.86 7.57
CA THR A 25 11.43 -12.51 8.01
C THR A 25 10.61 -12.58 9.30
N TYR A 26 9.60 -13.44 9.34
CA TYR A 26 8.68 -13.62 10.46
C TYR A 26 9.38 -13.87 11.81
N ILE A 27 10.40 -14.73 11.84
CA ILE A 27 11.12 -15.10 13.08
C ILE A 27 11.73 -13.89 13.81
N PHE A 28 11.97 -12.79 13.12
CA PHE A 28 12.60 -11.61 13.70
C PHE A 28 11.59 -10.63 14.28
N TYR A 29 10.33 -10.64 13.83
CA TYR A 29 9.32 -9.68 14.26
C TYR A 29 8.10 -10.28 14.95
N PHE A 30 7.90 -11.61 14.94
CA PHE A 30 6.67 -12.25 15.44
C PHE A 30 6.26 -11.80 16.86
N ARG A 31 7.23 -11.49 17.72
CA ARG A 31 7.02 -10.99 19.08
C ARG A 31 6.31 -9.63 19.16
N PHE A 32 6.30 -8.88 18.06
CA PHE A 32 5.71 -7.55 17.97
C PHE A 32 4.31 -7.56 17.34
N GLY A 33 4.01 -8.58 16.53
CA GLY A 33 2.74 -8.72 15.82
C GLY A 33 2.52 -10.14 15.32
N ALA A 34 1.60 -10.86 15.98
CA ALA A 34 1.31 -12.26 15.67
C ALA A 34 0.78 -12.48 14.24
N PHE A 35 0.11 -11.47 13.66
CA PHE A 35 -0.52 -11.54 12.34
C PHE A 35 0.23 -10.76 11.26
N GLY A 36 1.44 -10.29 11.55
CA GLY A 36 2.23 -9.48 10.63
C GLY A 36 2.48 -8.06 11.12
N ILE A 37 3.31 -7.35 10.36
CA ILE A 37 3.68 -5.95 10.57
C ILE A 37 3.38 -5.12 9.30
N CYS A 38 2.43 -5.56 8.47
CA CYS A 38 2.12 -4.94 7.18
C CYS A 38 1.82 -3.46 7.29
N ALA A 39 1.03 -3.07 8.30
CA ALA A 39 0.70 -1.68 8.57
C ALA A 39 1.95 -0.81 8.75
N ALA A 40 2.95 -1.32 9.47
CA ALA A 40 4.21 -0.61 9.66
C ALA A 40 5.09 -0.62 8.42
N LEU A 41 5.20 -1.74 7.72
CA LEU A 41 5.95 -1.78 6.47
C LEU A 41 5.36 -0.84 5.41
N ALA A 42 4.04 -0.78 5.27
CA ALA A 42 3.36 0.15 4.37
C ALA A 42 3.62 1.62 4.74
N ALA A 43 3.53 1.97 6.03
CA ALA A 43 3.82 3.32 6.51
C ALA A 43 5.29 3.71 6.29
N HIS A 44 6.23 2.81 6.62
CA HIS A 44 7.67 3.02 6.37
C HIS A 44 7.98 3.13 4.88
N TRP A 45 7.29 2.37 4.03
CA TRP A 45 7.42 2.49 2.58
C TRP A 45 7.00 3.87 2.08
N ILE A 46 5.85 4.38 2.55
CA ILE A 46 5.37 5.73 2.22
C ILE A 46 6.40 6.78 2.66
N LYS A 47 6.84 6.71 3.92
CA LYS A 47 7.84 7.65 4.45
C LYS A 47 9.11 7.64 3.62
N THR A 48 9.69 6.46 3.38
CA THR A 48 10.99 6.35 2.71
C THR A 48 10.94 6.85 1.27
N ASN A 49 9.89 6.53 0.51
CA ASN A 49 9.74 7.04 -0.85
C ASN A 49 9.44 8.54 -0.89
N ALA A 50 8.74 9.06 0.12
CA ALA A 50 8.37 10.47 0.14
C ALA A 50 9.52 11.39 0.60
N LYS A 51 10.36 10.96 1.55
CA LYS A 51 11.24 11.86 2.33
C LYS A 51 12.69 11.41 2.45
N ASP A 52 12.98 10.12 2.45
CA ASP A 52 14.30 9.63 2.83
C ASP A 52 15.21 9.51 1.60
N ASP A 53 16.49 9.83 1.76
CA ASP A 53 17.51 9.57 0.72
C ASP A 53 17.75 8.06 0.50
N GLU A 54 17.35 7.22 1.47
CA GLU A 54 17.47 5.76 1.40
C GLU A 54 16.09 5.09 1.38
N SER A 55 15.82 4.34 0.32
CA SER A 55 14.58 3.59 0.14
C SER A 55 14.43 2.43 1.14
N LEU A 56 13.18 2.04 1.46
CA LEU A 56 12.91 0.88 2.31
C LEU A 56 13.69 -0.39 1.94
N PRO A 57 13.78 -0.84 0.66
CA PRO A 57 14.57 -2.01 0.32
C PRO A 57 16.06 -1.84 0.64
N ALA A 58 16.63 -0.64 0.53
CA ALA A 58 18.02 -0.40 0.89
C ALA A 58 18.22 -0.49 2.41
N LYS A 59 17.32 0.12 3.19
CA LYS A 59 17.31 0.01 4.66
C LYS A 59 17.17 -1.43 5.15
N LEU A 60 16.32 -2.22 4.49
CA LEU A 60 16.13 -3.65 4.77
C LEU A 60 17.27 -4.54 4.24
N GLY A 61 18.28 -3.97 3.55
CA GLY A 61 19.39 -4.73 2.99
C GLY A 61 19.04 -5.58 1.75
N LEU A 62 17.95 -5.26 1.08
CA LEU A 62 17.42 -6.00 -0.08
C LEU A 62 17.97 -5.48 -1.42
N THR A 63 18.67 -4.34 -1.42
CA THR A 63 19.35 -3.84 -2.63
C THR A 63 20.70 -4.52 -2.78
N PRO A 64 21.01 -5.08 -3.97
CA PRO A 64 22.32 -5.63 -4.24
C PRO A 64 23.37 -4.51 -4.30
N ARG A 65 24.53 -4.73 -3.69
CA ARG A 65 25.72 -3.89 -3.90
C ARG A 65 26.49 -4.39 -5.10
N ILE A 66 26.87 -3.47 -5.97
CA ILE A 66 27.73 -3.76 -7.12
C ILE A 66 29.15 -3.32 -6.75
N HIS A 67 30.06 -4.28 -6.68
CA HIS A 67 31.48 -4.04 -6.47
C HIS A 67 32.17 -4.10 -7.83
N ARG A 68 32.87 -3.02 -8.22
CA ARG A 68 33.72 -3.02 -9.41
C ARG A 68 35.13 -3.46 -9.01
N LEU A 69 35.59 -4.58 -9.54
CA LEU A 69 36.92 -5.14 -9.34
C LEU A 69 37.63 -5.15 -10.70
N GLY A 70 38.26 -4.01 -11.05
CA GLY A 70 38.84 -3.80 -12.37
C GLY A 70 37.77 -3.86 -13.48
N SER A 71 37.94 -4.78 -14.43
CA SER A 71 37.00 -5.04 -15.53
C SER A 71 35.78 -5.86 -15.15
N PHE A 72 35.71 -6.36 -13.90
CA PHE A 72 34.61 -7.21 -13.44
C PHE A 72 33.66 -6.46 -12.50
N SER A 73 32.39 -6.81 -12.55
CA SER A 73 31.40 -6.38 -11.55
C SER A 73 30.88 -7.58 -10.77
N VAL A 74 31.09 -7.58 -9.45
CA VAL A 74 30.53 -8.59 -8.55
C VAL A 74 29.30 -8.00 -7.87
N ARG A 75 28.18 -8.70 -7.98
CA ARG A 75 26.94 -8.35 -7.28
C ARG A 75 26.86 -9.12 -5.96
N THR A 76 26.90 -8.41 -4.85
CA THR A 76 26.67 -8.98 -3.52
C THR A 76 25.27 -8.60 -3.04
N TYR A 77 24.55 -9.55 -2.47
CA TYR A 77 23.28 -9.27 -1.81
C TYR A 77 23.58 -9.07 -0.33
N ARG A 78 23.14 -7.94 0.26
CA ARG A 78 23.17 -7.81 1.71
C ARG A 78 22.23 -8.87 2.30
N SER A 79 22.61 -9.44 3.44
CA SER A 79 21.65 -10.16 4.26
C SER A 79 20.55 -9.20 4.71
N LEU A 80 19.36 -9.73 4.94
CA LEU A 80 18.24 -8.99 5.53
C LEU A 80 18.75 -8.20 6.75
N ASN A 81 18.53 -6.89 6.75
CA ASN A 81 18.86 -6.03 7.88
C ASN A 81 17.85 -6.29 9.00
N VAL A 82 18.16 -7.27 9.86
CA VAL A 82 17.32 -7.68 10.99
C VAL A 82 17.10 -6.54 11.97
N GLY A 83 18.08 -5.64 12.15
CA GLY A 83 17.96 -4.48 13.02
C GLY A 83 16.85 -3.53 12.58
N GLU A 84 16.81 -3.18 11.29
CA GLU A 84 15.75 -2.34 10.75
C GLU A 84 14.40 -3.04 10.79
N LEU A 85 14.35 -4.34 10.49
CA LEU A 85 13.11 -5.12 10.59
C LEU A 85 12.54 -5.15 12.01
N ILE A 86 13.41 -5.31 13.02
CA ILE A 86 13.02 -5.24 14.44
C ILE A 86 12.48 -3.86 14.79
N LYS A 87 13.09 -2.78 14.27
CA LYS A 87 12.61 -1.41 14.48
C LYS A 87 11.21 -1.21 13.90
N VAL A 88 10.96 -1.65 12.66
CA VAL A 88 9.61 -1.62 12.06
C VAL A 88 8.63 -2.44 12.90
N GLY A 89 9.04 -3.60 13.42
CA GLY A 89 8.23 -4.39 14.33
C GLY A 89 7.89 -3.66 15.64
N ARG A 90 8.87 -3.01 16.28
CA ARG A 90 8.64 -2.22 17.50
C ARG A 90 7.66 -1.09 17.26
N ASP A 91 7.82 -0.35 16.16
CA ASP A 91 6.89 0.71 15.76
C ASP A 91 5.45 0.15 15.66
N PHE A 92 5.28 -0.97 14.96
CA PHE A 92 3.98 -1.66 14.88
C PHE A 92 3.41 -2.00 16.27
N HIS A 93 4.24 -2.55 17.15
CA HIS A 93 3.83 -2.91 18.51
C HIS A 93 3.36 -1.68 19.29
N THR A 94 4.14 -0.60 19.27
CA THR A 94 3.82 0.67 19.92
C THR A 94 2.52 1.28 19.38
N TRP A 95 2.24 1.14 18.09
CA TRP A 95 1.01 1.68 17.51
C TRP A 95 -0.24 0.86 17.84
N THR A 96 -0.08 -0.41 18.21
CA THR A 96 -1.19 -1.37 18.38
C THR A 96 -1.50 -1.69 19.84
N HIS A 97 -0.50 -1.75 20.72
CA HIS A 97 -0.69 -2.20 22.11
C HIS A 97 -1.09 -1.04 23.03
N GLY A 98 -1.81 -1.35 24.12
CA GLY A 98 -2.16 -0.40 25.17
C GLY A 98 -3.33 0.54 24.85
N ASN A 99 -4.41 0.05 24.23
CA ASN A 99 -5.54 0.83 23.71
C ASN A 99 -5.18 1.78 22.55
N GLY A 100 -4.01 1.59 21.94
CA GLY A 100 -3.58 2.35 20.77
C GLY A 100 -4.56 2.20 19.60
N ARG A 101 -5.06 3.33 19.09
CA ARG A 101 -5.80 3.35 17.82
C ARG A 101 -4.77 3.28 16.69
N GLN A 102 -4.40 2.06 16.27
CA GLN A 102 -3.37 1.79 15.26
C GLN A 102 -3.43 2.77 14.08
N CYS A 103 -4.61 2.96 13.48
CA CYS A 103 -4.77 3.86 12.32
C CYS A 103 -4.47 5.33 12.61
N ILE A 104 -4.71 5.81 13.85
CA ILE A 104 -4.39 7.18 14.29
C ILE A 104 -2.89 7.30 14.58
N ASN A 105 -2.30 6.30 15.25
CA ASN A 105 -0.88 6.29 15.58
C ASN A 105 -0.01 6.29 14.31
N ILE A 106 -0.37 5.51 13.29
CA ILE A 106 0.29 5.52 11.97
C ILE A 106 0.16 6.89 11.29
N GLU A 107 -1.04 7.45 11.30
CA GLU A 107 -1.31 8.75 10.70
C GLU A 107 -0.47 9.86 11.36
N ASN A 108 -0.47 9.91 12.69
CA ASN A 108 0.35 10.85 13.45
C ASN A 108 1.84 10.62 13.18
N TRP A 109 2.28 9.38 13.06
CA TRP A 109 3.68 9.07 12.74
C TRP A 109 4.06 9.57 11.34
N LEU A 110 3.22 9.38 10.32
CA LEU A 110 3.48 9.91 8.97
C LEU A 110 3.49 11.45 8.98
N ILE A 111 2.55 12.09 9.68
CA ILE A 111 2.49 13.55 9.81
C ILE A 111 3.73 14.10 10.53
N ASN A 112 4.17 13.45 11.60
CA ASN A 112 5.39 13.82 12.33
C ASN A 112 6.67 13.62 11.49
N HIS A 113 6.60 12.87 10.40
CA HIS A 113 7.66 12.75 9.40
C HIS A 113 7.48 13.73 8.22
N GLY A 114 6.65 14.76 8.39
CA GLY A 114 6.46 15.85 7.45
C GLY A 114 5.61 15.50 6.23
N LEU A 115 4.81 14.44 6.30
CA LEU A 115 3.78 14.15 5.29
C LEU A 115 2.48 14.89 5.63
N HIS A 116 1.79 15.39 4.62
CA HIS A 116 0.50 16.05 4.78
C HIS A 116 -0.61 15.09 4.37
N LYS A 117 -1.55 14.83 5.27
CA LYS A 117 -2.76 14.07 4.94
C LYS A 117 -3.71 14.96 4.14
N GLU A 118 -4.13 14.50 2.97
CA GLU A 118 -5.05 15.27 2.12
C GLU A 118 -6.49 14.78 2.28
N ILE A 119 -6.75 13.54 1.86
CA ILE A 119 -8.10 12.98 1.78
C ILE A 119 -8.10 11.57 2.35
N ARG A 120 -9.26 11.19 2.90
CA ARG A 120 -9.57 9.84 3.34
C ARG A 120 -10.80 9.37 2.56
N TRP A 121 -10.74 8.15 2.04
CA TRP A 121 -11.90 7.44 1.48
C TRP A 121 -12.04 6.11 2.20
N CYS A 122 -13.24 5.76 2.66
CA CYS A 122 -13.53 4.43 3.18
C CYS A 122 -14.94 3.97 2.80
N ASN A 123 -15.31 2.73 3.12
CA ASN A 123 -16.71 2.27 3.03
C ASN A 123 -17.49 2.44 4.32
N SER A 124 -17.22 3.49 5.11
CA SER A 124 -18.15 3.85 6.17
C SER A 124 -19.52 4.14 5.55
N SER A 125 -20.61 3.86 6.27
CA SER A 125 -21.97 4.13 5.80
C SER A 125 -22.17 5.60 5.38
N ILE A 126 -21.44 6.52 6.00
CA ILE A 126 -21.41 7.94 5.65
C ILE A 126 -20.73 8.17 4.30
N ASP A 127 -19.56 7.58 4.07
CA ASP A 127 -18.86 7.72 2.78
C ASP A 127 -19.60 7.01 1.64
N GLU A 128 -20.24 5.87 1.91
CA GLU A 128 -21.13 5.23 0.95
C GLU A 128 -22.34 6.11 0.64
N ALA A 129 -22.94 6.75 1.65
CA ALA A 129 -24.05 7.68 1.44
C ALA A 129 -23.62 8.91 0.62
N VAL A 130 -22.46 9.52 0.91
CA VAL A 130 -21.93 10.66 0.17
C VAL A 130 -21.59 10.29 -1.28
N ASN A 131 -20.96 9.15 -1.53
CA ASN A 131 -20.65 8.69 -2.89
C ASN A 131 -21.92 8.33 -3.70
N ASN A 132 -23.02 8.02 -3.02
CA ASN A 132 -24.31 7.69 -3.65
C ASN A 132 -25.31 8.85 -3.67
N MET A 133 -24.93 10.06 -3.24
CA MET A 133 -25.82 11.22 -3.35
C MET A 133 -26.13 11.54 -4.81
N VAL A 134 -27.42 11.63 -5.14
CA VAL A 134 -27.90 12.08 -6.44
C VAL A 134 -28.71 13.36 -6.26
N VAL A 135 -28.39 14.39 -7.04
CA VAL A 135 -29.19 15.61 -7.08
C VAL A 135 -30.46 15.31 -7.88
N ILE A 136 -31.61 15.26 -7.20
CA ILE A 136 -32.92 15.07 -7.83
C ILE A 136 -33.51 16.46 -8.12
N ARG A 137 -33.88 16.73 -9.37
CA ARG A 137 -34.60 17.96 -9.72
C ARG A 137 -36.05 17.88 -9.24
N PRO A 138 -36.70 19.01 -8.87
CA PRO A 138 -38.10 19.01 -8.49
C PRO A 138 -38.97 18.32 -9.55
N GLY A 139 -39.80 17.35 -9.13
CA GLY A 139 -40.69 16.59 -10.01
C GLY A 139 -40.10 15.34 -10.65
N GLN A 140 -38.81 15.02 -10.45
CA GLN A 140 -38.27 13.72 -10.90
C GLN A 140 -38.45 12.63 -9.83
N PRO A 141 -38.80 11.40 -10.25
CA PRO A 141 -38.80 10.26 -9.34
C PRO A 141 -37.38 9.99 -8.86
N ALA A 142 -37.25 9.55 -7.60
CA ALA A 142 -35.96 9.12 -7.09
C ALA A 142 -35.42 7.96 -7.95
N PRO A 143 -34.15 8.00 -8.37
CA PRO A 143 -33.56 6.88 -9.07
C PRO A 143 -33.56 5.64 -8.16
N PRO A 144 -33.65 4.43 -8.73
CA PRO A 144 -33.56 3.21 -7.93
C PRO A 144 -32.24 3.18 -7.16
N PRO A 145 -32.20 2.53 -5.98
CA PRO A 145 -30.98 2.40 -5.20
C PRO A 145 -29.85 1.84 -6.08
N ARG A 146 -28.73 2.56 -6.16
CA ARG A 146 -27.55 2.03 -6.86
C ARG A 146 -27.03 0.81 -6.11
N ALA A 147 -26.76 -0.26 -6.84
CA ALA A 147 -26.07 -1.41 -6.28
C ALA A 147 -24.70 -0.97 -5.74
N ILE A 148 -24.39 -1.37 -4.50
CA ILE A 148 -23.09 -1.10 -3.89
C ILE A 148 -22.03 -1.86 -4.69
N PRO A 149 -21.02 -1.18 -5.28
CA PRO A 149 -20.01 -1.85 -6.06
C PRO A 149 -19.19 -2.80 -5.17
N PRO A 150 -18.68 -3.92 -5.72
CA PRO A 150 -17.76 -4.79 -5.00
C PRO A 150 -16.55 -4.02 -4.48
N ILE A 151 -16.03 -4.42 -3.31
CA ILE A 151 -14.93 -3.74 -2.60
C ILE A 151 -13.74 -3.38 -3.49
N ASN A 152 -13.34 -4.29 -4.39
CA ASN A 152 -12.21 -4.08 -5.29
C ASN A 152 -12.47 -2.92 -6.29
N VAL A 153 -13.73 -2.74 -6.71
CA VAL A 153 -14.13 -1.65 -7.62
C VAL A 153 -14.15 -0.32 -6.86
N SER A 154 -14.74 -0.30 -5.65
CA SER A 154 -14.78 0.90 -4.80
C SER A 154 -13.38 1.40 -4.44
N LEU A 155 -12.48 0.47 -4.10
CA LEU A 155 -11.10 0.77 -3.73
C LEU A 155 -10.31 1.31 -4.93
N VAL A 156 -10.42 0.70 -6.11
CA VAL A 156 -9.80 1.21 -7.35
C VAL A 156 -10.33 2.60 -7.69
N ASN A 157 -11.64 2.84 -7.56
CA ASN A 157 -12.23 4.15 -7.78
C ASN A 157 -11.70 5.21 -6.80
N ALA A 158 -11.43 4.85 -5.55
CA ALA A 158 -10.78 5.75 -4.60
C ALA A 158 -9.33 6.05 -5.02
N LEU A 159 -8.56 5.04 -5.42
CA LEU A 159 -7.18 5.24 -5.88
C LEU A 159 -7.09 6.08 -7.16
N ARG A 160 -8.06 5.97 -8.07
CA ARG A 160 -8.15 6.81 -9.29
C ARG A 160 -8.27 8.31 -8.98
N ARG A 161 -8.72 8.68 -7.77
CA ARG A 161 -8.82 10.09 -7.34
C ARG A 161 -7.49 10.68 -6.87
N LEU A 162 -6.48 9.85 -6.61
CA LEU A 162 -5.15 10.31 -6.22
C LEU A 162 -4.47 11.05 -7.36
N LYS A 163 -3.72 12.10 -7.00
CA LYS A 163 -2.91 12.89 -7.92
C LYS A 163 -1.62 13.24 -7.21
N ASP A 164 -0.52 12.68 -7.70
CA ASP A 164 0.82 12.80 -7.11
C ASP A 164 0.81 12.59 -5.58
N ALA A 165 0.24 11.45 -5.16
CA ALA A 165 0.01 11.18 -3.76
C ALA A 165 0.30 9.72 -3.39
N TYR A 166 0.78 9.55 -2.17
CA TYR A 166 0.96 8.27 -1.52
C TYR A 166 -0.34 7.82 -0.88
N ALA A 167 -0.73 6.57 -1.08
CA ALA A 167 -1.88 5.95 -0.45
C ALA A 167 -1.42 4.92 0.57
N TYR A 168 -1.85 5.10 1.82
CA TYR A 168 -1.93 4.02 2.79
C TYR A 168 -3.28 3.32 2.61
N ILE A 169 -3.26 2.05 2.23
CA ILE A 169 -4.44 1.27 1.88
C ILE A 169 -4.59 0.17 2.91
N SER A 170 -5.69 0.15 3.66
CA SER A 170 -6.00 -0.92 4.59
C SER A 170 -7.34 -1.55 4.29
N PHE A 171 -7.44 -2.85 4.47
CA PHE A 171 -8.68 -3.59 4.29
C PHE A 171 -8.77 -4.75 5.26
N SER A 172 -10.00 -5.14 5.61
CA SER A 172 -10.26 -6.19 6.58
C SER A 172 -11.25 -7.22 6.06
N GLY A 173 -11.17 -8.40 6.67
CA GLY A 173 -12.19 -9.43 6.61
C GLY A 173 -12.45 -10.00 8.00
N ALA A 174 -13.37 -10.96 8.07
CA ALA A 174 -13.84 -11.55 9.33
C ALA A 174 -12.72 -12.12 10.22
N ARG A 175 -11.55 -12.45 9.65
CA ARG A 175 -10.45 -13.11 10.37
C ARG A 175 -9.17 -12.29 10.48
N ALA A 176 -8.99 -11.26 9.66
CA ALA A 176 -7.72 -10.53 9.60
C ALA A 176 -7.88 -9.16 8.94
N GLY A 177 -6.93 -8.27 9.22
CA GLY A 177 -6.69 -7.04 8.47
C GLY A 177 -5.39 -7.14 7.68
N HIS A 178 -5.26 -6.35 6.62
CA HIS A 178 -4.02 -6.19 5.88
C HIS A 178 -3.86 -4.75 5.41
N ALA A 179 -2.60 -4.36 5.17
CA ALA A 179 -2.26 -3.03 4.71
C ALA A 179 -1.19 -3.10 3.62
N VAL A 180 -1.37 -2.27 2.61
CA VAL A 180 -0.46 -2.10 1.47
C VAL A 180 -0.30 -0.59 1.21
N ALA A 181 0.67 -0.24 0.36
CA ALA A 181 0.89 1.16 -0.01
C ALA A 181 0.97 1.33 -1.52
N ALA A 182 0.67 2.53 -1.99
CA ALA A 182 0.88 2.91 -3.38
C ALA A 182 1.33 4.37 -3.47
N TRP A 183 1.95 4.75 -4.58
CA TRP A 183 2.05 6.13 -5.03
C TRP A 183 1.46 6.20 -6.44
N VAL A 184 0.67 7.24 -6.71
CA VAL A 184 -0.01 7.41 -7.99
C VAL A 184 0.32 8.81 -8.51
N ALA A 185 0.90 8.87 -9.70
CA ALA A 185 1.28 10.12 -10.35
C ALA A 185 0.06 11.00 -10.68
N ASP A 186 0.29 12.30 -10.86
CA ASP A 186 -0.67 13.19 -11.51
C ASP A 186 -0.49 13.09 -13.04
N ASP A 187 -1.58 12.87 -13.79
CA ASP A 187 -1.58 12.81 -15.27
C ASP A 187 -1.04 14.10 -15.91
N ARG A 188 -1.05 15.20 -15.17
CA ARG A 188 -0.56 16.50 -15.63
C ARG A 188 0.95 16.62 -15.57
N VAL A 189 1.62 15.78 -14.79
CA VAL A 189 3.06 15.76 -14.65
C VAL A 189 3.61 14.71 -15.60
N ASN A 190 4.52 15.11 -16.49
CA ASN A 190 5.20 14.19 -17.39
C ASN A 190 6.20 13.33 -16.60
N SER A 191 5.68 12.32 -15.89
CA SER A 191 6.42 11.35 -15.11
C SER A 191 6.67 10.09 -15.93
N ASP A 192 7.87 9.53 -15.84
CA ASP A 192 8.22 8.20 -16.39
C ASP A 192 7.67 7.05 -15.52
N ILE A 193 6.93 7.39 -14.45
CA ILE A 193 6.26 6.49 -13.53
C ILE A 193 4.80 6.91 -13.41
N GLY A 194 3.88 6.02 -13.75
CA GLY A 194 2.45 6.22 -13.51
C GLY A 194 2.04 5.83 -12.09
N ALA A 195 2.61 4.73 -11.57
CA ALA A 195 2.39 4.33 -10.19
C ALA A 195 3.48 3.41 -9.64
N LEU A 196 3.60 3.42 -8.31
CA LEU A 196 4.32 2.43 -7.52
C LEU A 196 3.34 1.73 -6.58
N PHE A 197 3.52 0.44 -6.37
CA PHE A 197 2.68 -0.37 -5.49
C PHE A 197 3.54 -1.27 -4.63
N PHE A 198 3.26 -1.32 -3.33
CA PHE A 198 3.97 -2.14 -2.37
C PHE A 198 3.02 -2.97 -1.51
N ASP A 199 3.16 -4.30 -1.60
CA ASP A 199 2.58 -5.24 -0.63
C ASP A 199 3.69 -5.87 0.21
N PRO A 200 3.66 -5.72 1.55
CA PRO A 200 4.54 -6.42 2.48
C PRO A 200 4.68 -7.94 2.28
N ASN A 201 3.72 -8.60 1.62
CA ASN A 201 3.77 -10.03 1.35
C ASN A 201 4.43 -10.41 0.02
N TYR A 202 4.54 -9.47 -0.93
CA TYR A 202 5.06 -9.76 -2.27
C TYR A 202 6.21 -8.85 -2.72
N GLY A 203 6.37 -7.66 -2.15
CA GLY A 203 7.35 -6.65 -2.56
C GLY A 203 6.71 -5.49 -3.33
N GLU A 204 7.54 -4.78 -4.09
CA GLU A 204 7.15 -3.57 -4.81
C GLU A 204 7.11 -3.78 -6.32
N TYR A 205 6.19 -3.07 -6.96
CA TYR A 205 5.92 -3.07 -8.39
C TYR A 205 5.85 -1.64 -8.90
N ARG A 206 6.41 -1.42 -10.09
CA ARG A 206 6.39 -0.15 -10.83
C ARG A 206 5.57 -0.31 -12.10
N PHE A 207 4.77 0.69 -12.40
CA PHE A 207 3.94 0.78 -13.60
C PHE A 207 4.26 2.09 -14.34
N ALA A 208 4.44 1.99 -15.65
CA ALA A 208 4.71 3.16 -16.49
C ALA A 208 3.49 4.08 -16.60
N THR A 209 2.28 3.49 -16.64
CA THR A 209 1.03 4.25 -16.67
C THR A 209 0.17 3.95 -15.45
N ARG A 210 -0.76 4.86 -15.13
CA ARG A 210 -1.72 4.65 -14.04
C ARG A 210 -2.77 3.61 -14.39
N ASP A 211 -3.19 3.54 -15.64
CA ASP A 211 -4.19 2.56 -16.07
C ASP A 211 -3.66 1.13 -15.97
N ASP A 212 -2.41 0.89 -16.36
CA ASP A 212 -1.72 -0.38 -16.11
C ASP A 212 -1.75 -0.78 -14.63
N PHE A 213 -1.52 0.18 -13.74
CA PHE A 213 -1.62 -0.05 -12.30
C PHE A 213 -3.04 -0.36 -11.83
N PHE A 214 -4.06 0.34 -12.32
CA PHE A 214 -5.44 0.09 -11.90
C PHE A 214 -5.98 -1.24 -12.41
N ASP A 215 -5.62 -1.63 -13.62
CA ASP A 215 -5.96 -2.94 -14.19
C ASP A 215 -5.23 -4.05 -13.44
N PHE A 216 -3.94 -3.85 -13.15
CA PHE A 216 -3.18 -4.72 -12.24
C PHE A 216 -3.86 -4.85 -10.90
N PHE A 217 -4.14 -3.75 -10.19
CA PHE A 217 -4.64 -3.76 -8.83
C PHE A 217 -6.02 -4.43 -8.77
N THR A 218 -6.86 -4.23 -9.79
CA THR A 218 -8.16 -4.91 -9.92
C THR A 218 -7.99 -6.43 -9.99
N ALA A 219 -7.12 -6.92 -10.87
CA ALA A 219 -6.86 -8.35 -11.03
C ALA A 219 -6.15 -8.94 -9.81
N TYR A 220 -5.17 -8.22 -9.28
CA TYR A 220 -4.39 -8.58 -8.11
C TYR A 220 -5.26 -8.69 -6.87
N TYR A 221 -6.13 -7.72 -6.57
CA TYR A 221 -6.98 -7.76 -5.38
C TYR A 221 -7.92 -8.98 -5.43
N ARG A 222 -8.55 -9.23 -6.58
CA ARG A 222 -9.39 -10.41 -6.79
C ARG A 222 -8.61 -11.71 -6.55
N HIS A 223 -7.39 -11.79 -7.07
CA HIS A 223 -6.56 -12.98 -6.93
C HIS A 223 -6.02 -13.16 -5.50
N ALA A 224 -5.37 -12.14 -4.93
CA ALA A 224 -4.63 -12.22 -3.68
C ALA A 224 -5.52 -12.13 -2.44
N TYR A 225 -6.66 -11.43 -2.52
CA TYR A 225 -7.43 -11.02 -1.33
C TYR A 225 -8.90 -11.39 -1.36
N MET A 226 -9.44 -11.78 -2.52
CA MET A 226 -10.82 -12.29 -2.62
C MET A 226 -10.88 -13.80 -2.81
N SER A 227 -9.74 -14.46 -3.01
CA SER A 227 -9.62 -15.91 -3.13
C SER A 227 -8.83 -16.48 -1.95
N GLY A 228 -9.22 -17.68 -1.47
CA GLY A 228 -8.56 -18.36 -0.35
C GLY A 228 -9.32 -18.30 0.98
N TRP A 229 -8.64 -18.72 2.05
CA TRP A 229 -9.23 -18.93 3.39
C TRP A 229 -9.34 -17.66 4.25
N ILE A 230 -8.51 -16.66 3.96
CA ILE A 230 -8.61 -15.30 4.50
C ILE A 230 -9.02 -14.42 3.32
N GLN A 231 -10.17 -13.76 3.46
CA GLN A 231 -10.74 -12.90 2.42
C GLN A 231 -11.01 -11.53 3.01
N PHE A 232 -10.67 -10.48 2.28
CA PHE A 232 -10.83 -9.10 2.72
C PHE A 232 -11.99 -8.44 1.99
N ARG A 233 -13.20 -8.66 2.52
CA ARG A 233 -14.47 -8.24 1.90
C ARG A 233 -15.29 -7.26 2.74
N ASP A 234 -14.85 -6.95 3.96
CA ASP A 234 -15.70 -6.31 4.96
C ASP A 234 -15.51 -4.79 4.97
N SER A 235 -14.28 -4.33 5.22
CA SER A 235 -13.97 -2.89 5.28
C SER A 235 -12.73 -2.54 4.47
N TRP A 236 -12.68 -1.31 3.98
CA TRP A 236 -11.49 -0.74 3.36
C TRP A 236 -11.37 0.75 3.65
N GLU A 237 -10.14 1.22 3.59
CA GLU A 237 -9.77 2.62 3.75
C GLU A 237 -8.55 2.93 2.88
N VAL A 238 -8.58 4.11 2.26
CA VAL A 238 -7.46 4.75 1.57
C VAL A 238 -7.22 6.10 2.23
N LYS A 239 -6.01 6.30 2.78
CA LYS A 239 -5.55 7.59 3.29
C LYS A 239 -4.48 8.14 2.36
N ALA A 240 -4.71 9.32 1.79
CA ALA A 240 -3.79 10.00 0.90
C ALA A 240 -2.83 10.91 1.68
N TYR A 241 -1.55 10.84 1.33
CA TYR A 241 -0.49 11.66 1.88
C TYR A 241 0.36 12.27 0.77
N THR A 242 0.77 13.52 0.94
CA THR A 242 1.68 14.22 0.03
C THR A 242 2.88 14.77 0.78
N ASN A 243 3.99 14.93 0.06
CA ASN A 243 5.17 15.64 0.55
C ASN A 243 5.15 17.05 -0.04
N ARG A 244 4.30 17.94 0.48
CA ARG A 244 4.33 19.35 0.09
C ARG A 244 5.40 20.06 0.92
N VAL A 245 6.52 20.41 0.29
CA VAL A 245 7.38 21.48 0.80
C VAL A 245 6.70 22.78 0.36
N TRP A 246 6.08 23.48 1.29
CA TRP A 246 5.64 24.87 1.09
C TRP A 246 6.77 25.80 1.50
#